data_AF-A0AAW8MIX3-F1
#
_entry.id   AF-A0AAW8MIX3-F1
#
_cell.length_a   1.000
_cell.length_b   1.000
_cell.length_c   1.000
_cell.angle_alpha   90.00
_cell.angle_beta   90.00
_cell.angle_gamma   90.00
#
_symmetry.space_group_name_H-M   'P 1'
#
loop_
_entity.id
_entity.type
_entity.pdbx_description
1 polymer ?
#
loop_
_entity_poly.entity_id
_entity_poly.type
_entity_poly.pdbx_seq_one_letter_code
_entity_poly.pdbx_strand_id
1 'polypeptide(L)' 'MKRFALVVIGCALASSALAAPKPCEELKAEIEAKIQAQGVTSYTLEIVVNEEVHDQNMVVGTCDNGTKKIIYQKNDR' A
#
# COMPACT_ATOMS: atom_id res chain seq x y z
N MET A 1 -8.78 -25.68 -32.49
CA MET A 1 -9.86 -24.66 -32.48
C MET A 1 -9.45 -23.56 -31.51
N LYS A 2 -9.08 -22.39 -32.04
CA LYS A 2 -8.36 -21.32 -31.35
C LYS A 2 -9.26 -20.10 -31.28
N ARG A 3 -9.94 -19.90 -30.15
CA ARG A 3 -10.84 -18.77 -29.91
C ARG A 3 -10.96 -18.59 -28.42
N PHE A 4 -10.33 -17.56 -27.86
CA PHE A 4 -10.87 -16.67 -26.83
C PHE A 4 -9.92 -15.47 -26.76
N ALA A 5 -10.06 -14.59 -27.74
CA ALA A 5 -9.59 -13.23 -27.67
C ALA A 5 -10.73 -12.38 -27.11
N LEU A 6 -10.49 -11.72 -25.97
CA LEU A 6 -11.24 -10.59 -25.43
C LEU A 6 -10.37 -10.02 -24.30
N VAL A 7 -9.33 -9.26 -24.65
CA VAL A 7 -9.35 -7.79 -24.64
C VAL A 7 -9.84 -7.26 -23.27
N VAL A 8 -8.94 -7.27 -22.29
CA VAL A 8 -9.09 -6.49 -21.05
C VAL A 8 -8.63 -5.07 -21.35
N ILE A 9 -9.59 -4.22 -21.74
CA ILE A 9 -9.43 -2.77 -21.73
C ILE A 9 -9.49 -2.35 -20.25
N GLY A 10 -8.33 -2.36 -19.60
CA GLY A 10 -8.10 -1.68 -18.34
C GLY A 10 -7.52 -0.30 -18.64
N CYS A 11 -8.31 0.58 -19.28
CA CYS A 11 -7.90 1.96 -19.48
C CYS A 11 -7.65 2.61 -18.11
N ALA A 12 -6.41 3.07 -17.97
CA ALA A 12 -5.90 3.85 -16.87
C ALA A 12 -6.86 4.97 -16.45
N LEU A 13 -7.43 4.82 -15.27
CA LEU A 13 -7.70 5.96 -14.40
C LEU A 13 -6.52 6.08 -13.44
N ALA A 14 -5.33 6.30 -14.01
CA ALA A 14 -4.24 6.91 -13.27
C ALA A 14 -4.59 8.40 -13.15
N SER A 15 -5.50 8.72 -12.23
CA SER A 15 -5.63 10.06 -11.71
C SER A 15 -4.33 10.38 -10.98
N SER A 16 -3.31 10.82 -11.72
CA SER A 16 -2.14 11.48 -11.16
C SER A 16 -2.59 12.86 -10.69
N ALA A 17 -3.39 12.88 -9.63
CA ALA A 17 -3.78 14.08 -8.92
C ALA A 17 -2.58 14.53 -8.08
N LEU A 18 -2.01 15.64 -8.51
CA LEU A 18 -1.40 16.69 -7.69
C LEU A 18 -0.18 16.30 -6.84
N ALA A 19 0.95 16.87 -7.25
CA ALA A 19 2.20 16.98 -6.52
C ALA A 19 2.05 17.82 -5.23
N ALA A 20 1.40 17.25 -4.22
CA ALA A 20 1.80 17.40 -2.83
C ALA A 20 2.56 16.12 -2.46
N PRO A 21 3.57 16.14 -1.55
CA PRO A 21 4.08 14.89 -1.00
C PRO A 21 2.86 14.13 -0.47
N LYS A 22 2.54 12.99 -1.11
CA LYS A 22 1.40 12.15 -0.73
C LYS A 22 1.44 12.03 0.79
N PRO A 23 0.40 12.48 1.53
CA PRO A 23 0.42 12.31 2.97
C PRO A 23 0.53 10.81 3.24
N CYS A 24 1.32 10.42 4.24
CA CYS A 24 1.46 9.02 4.64
C CYS A 24 0.11 8.29 4.78
N GLU A 25 -0.93 9.05 5.14
CA GLU A 25 -2.34 8.66 5.20
C GLU A 25 -2.89 8.09 3.89
N GLU A 26 -2.60 8.72 2.74
CA GLU A 26 -3.11 8.25 1.44
C GLU A 26 -2.40 6.97 1.00
N LEU A 27 -1.07 6.92 1.16
CA LEU A 27 -0.30 5.70 0.87
C LEU A 27 -0.73 4.55 1.80
N LYS A 28 -1.02 4.85 3.07
CA LYS A 28 -1.59 3.90 4.03
C LYS A 28 -2.91 3.37 3.51
N ALA A 29 -3.86 4.23 3.12
CA ALA A 29 -5.16 3.81 2.60
C ALA A 29 -5.05 2.93 1.33
N GLU A 30 -4.14 3.26 0.41
CA GLU A 30 -3.87 2.42 -0.78
C GLU A 30 -3.34 1.03 -0.37
N ILE A 31 -2.44 0.96 0.62
CA ILE A 31 -1.92 -0.30 1.15
C ILE A 31 -3.02 -1.09 1.86
N GLU A 32 -3.88 -0.44 2.67
CA GLU A 32 -5.03 -1.09 3.32
C GLU A 32 -5.96 -1.75 2.29
N ALA A 33 -6.33 -1.01 1.25
CA ALA A 33 -7.17 -1.55 0.18
C ALA A 33 -6.53 -2.79 -0.48
N LYS A 34 -5.22 -2.77 -0.72
CA LYS A 34 -4.48 -3.92 -1.27
C LYS A 34 -4.41 -5.12 -0.30
N ILE A 35 -4.29 -4.87 1.00
CA ILE A 35 -4.26 -5.93 2.02
C ILE A 35 -5.65 -6.57 2.17
N GLN A 36 -6.71 -5.75 2.21
CA GLN A 36 -8.09 -6.24 2.23
C GLN A 36 -8.46 -6.99 0.96
N ALA A 37 -8.01 -6.53 -0.21
CA ALA A 37 -8.19 -7.25 -1.47
C ALA A 37 -7.52 -8.63 -1.49
N GLN A 38 -6.47 -8.82 -0.69
CA GLN A 38 -5.82 -10.12 -0.48
C GLN A 38 -6.54 -10.99 0.58
N GLY A 39 -7.62 -10.50 1.19
CA GLY A 39 -8.40 -11.23 2.19
C GLY A 39 -7.81 -11.22 3.59
N VAL A 40 -6.84 -10.35 3.86
CA VAL A 40 -6.24 -10.21 5.18
C VAL A 40 -7.08 -9.23 5.99
N THR A 41 -7.69 -9.70 7.08
CA THR A 41 -8.65 -8.92 7.88
C THR A 41 -8.10 -8.49 9.25
N SER A 42 -7.12 -9.22 9.78
CA SER A 42 -6.49 -8.93 11.08
C SER A 42 -5.10 -8.34 10.89
N TYR A 43 -5.02 -7.03 10.72
CA TYR A 43 -3.75 -6.32 10.60
C TYR A 43 -3.85 -4.88 11.11
N THR A 44 -2.71 -4.30 11.44
CA THR A 44 -2.55 -2.90 11.84
C THR A 44 -1.50 -2.26 10.96
N LEU A 45 -1.80 -1.08 10.41
CA LEU A 45 -0.82 -0.23 9.73
C LEU A 45 -0.50 0.99 10.58
N GLU A 46 0.79 1.14 10.88
CA GLU A 46 1.30 2.24 11.69
C GLU A 46 2.36 3.04 10.93
N ILE A 47 2.35 4.35 11.11
CA ILE A 47 3.33 5.26 10.52
C ILE A 47 4.35 5.58 11.60
N VAL A 48 5.58 5.13 11.40
CA VAL A 48 6.70 5.29 12.34
C VAL A 48 7.83 6.06 11.67
N VAL A 49 8.68 6.73 12.45
CA VAL A 49 9.92 7.30 11.87
C VAL A 49 10.91 6.19 11.56
N ASN A 50 11.88 6.46 10.68
CA ASN A 50 12.86 5.46 10.24
C ASN A 50 13.62 4.84 11.43
N GLU A 51 13.90 5.63 12.48
CA GLU A 51 14.60 5.18 13.69
C GLU A 51 13.78 4.19 14.54
N GLU A 52 12.45 4.21 14.44
CA GLU A 52 11.53 3.35 15.20
C GLU A 52 11.27 2.01 14.49
N VAL A 53 11.81 1.84 13.29
CA VAL A 53 11.62 0.62 12.49
C VAL A 53 12.62 -0.42 12.96
N HIS A 54 12.16 -1.30 13.84
CA HIS A 54 12.97 -2.42 14.34
C HIS A 54 13.13 -3.54 13.29
N ASP A 55 12.09 -3.78 12.48
CA ASP A 55 12.05 -4.84 11.49
C ASP A 55 11.73 -4.29 10.09
N GLN A 56 12.72 -4.36 9.18
CA GLN A 56 12.53 -3.92 7.80
C GLN A 56 11.53 -4.79 7.03
N ASN A 57 11.34 -6.05 7.45
CA ASN A 57 10.37 -6.97 6.85
C ASN A 57 8.92 -6.55 7.08
N MET A 58 8.67 -5.71 8.09
CA MET A 58 7.34 -5.16 8.36
C MET A 58 7.05 -3.91 7.54
N VAL A 59 8.05 -3.31 6.88
CA VAL A 59 7.86 -2.08 6.12
C VAL A 59 7.13 -2.39 4.80
N VAL A 60 5.92 -1.87 4.67
CA VAL A 60 5.08 -2.02 3.47
C VAL A 60 5.03 -0.74 2.62
N GLY A 61 5.53 0.38 3.16
CA GLY A 61 5.59 1.65 2.45
C GLY A 61 6.55 2.64 3.11
N THR A 62 6.93 3.67 2.37
CA THR A 62 7.77 4.76 2.86
C THR A 62 7.19 6.07 2.33
N CYS A 63 7.05 7.07 3.19
CA CYS A 63 6.40 8.35 2.91
C CYS A 63 7.25 9.51 3.48
N ASP A 64 6.80 10.76 3.27
CA ASP A 64 7.54 11.97 3.67
C ASP A 64 9.01 11.97 3.20
N ASN A 65 9.24 11.67 1.92
CA ASN A 65 10.57 11.60 1.31
C ASN A 65 11.56 10.61 1.96
N GLY A 66 11.07 9.57 2.66
CA GLY A 66 11.95 8.59 3.30
C GLY A 66 12.13 8.75 4.81
N THR A 67 11.57 9.81 5.38
CA THR A 67 11.68 10.10 6.83
C THR A 67 10.75 9.24 7.67
N LYS A 68 9.60 8.82 7.09
CA LYS A 68 8.63 7.95 7.75
C LYS A 68 8.40 6.66 6.95
N LYS A 69 8.11 5.59 7.67
CA LYS A 69 7.79 4.27 7.12
C LYS A 69 6.42 3.82 7.61
N ILE A 70 5.74 3.06 6.77
CA ILE A 70 4.47 2.42 7.10
C ILE A 70 4.79 0.96 7.40
N ILE A 71 4.59 0.55 8.65
CA ILE A 71 4.80 -0.81 9.10
C ILE A 71 3.47 -1.58 9.13
N TYR A 72 3.54 -2.85 8.75
CA TYR A 72 2.46 -3.81 8.81
C TYR A 72 2.67 -4.73 10.00
N GLN A 73 1.71 -4.71 10.91
CA GLN A 73 1.64 -5.61 12.05
C GLN A 73 0.50 -6.58 11.81
N LYS A 74 0.82 -7.85 11.60
CA LYS A 74 -0.19 -8.91 11.51
C LYS A 74 -0.74 -9.15 12.91
N ASN A 75 -2.05 -9.00 13.08
CA ASN A 75 -2.73 -9.41 14.31
C ASN A 75 -3.04 -10.92 14.20
N ASP A 76 -2.00 -11.75 14.06
CA ASP A 76 -2.15 -13.19 14.14
C ASP A 76 -2.40 -13.55 15.61
N ARG A 77 -3.60 -14.09 15.88
CA ARG A 77 -3.98 -14.61 17.18
C ARG A 77 -4.16 -16.11 17.08
#